data_AF-A0A9C9KQI2-F1
#
_entry.id   AF-A0A9C9KQI2-F1
#
_cell.length_a   1.000
_cell.length_b   1.000
_cell.length_c   1.000
_cell.angle_alpha   90.00
_cell.angle_beta   90.00
_cell.angle_gamma   90.00
#
_symmetry.space_group_name_H-M   'P 1'
#
loop_
_entity.id
_entity.type
_entity.pdbx_description
1 polymer ?
#
loop_
_entity_poly.entity_id
_entity_poly.type
_entity_poly.pdbx_seq_one_letter_code
_entity_poly.pdbx_strand_id
1 'polypeptide(L)'
;MEMNIDHHISSRFNEELEGIRTRALQMGGAVEKQLANALAAISKGDLELAKEVVDSDYLINAQEVEIDEQCTKILAIRQPAARDLRLIITVIKTITDLERMGDEAQRVGRMAKQLVEHSYPSKHFQQIRNLGDHVSRMLHDALDAFARTDIDAALQVLEEDQRVDQEYETIMRQLITFMMEDPRSIPRSLEIMWSARALERIGDRSCNIAEYVVYFVRGRDIRHTQLSDVQDGLD
;
A
#
# COMPACT_ATOMS: atom_id res chain seq x y z
N MET A 1 -11.14 29.62 40.70
CA MET A 1 -10.12 28.99 39.84
C MET A 1 -10.87 28.07 38.91
N GLU A 2 -11.36 28.62 37.80
CA GLU A 2 -12.02 27.81 36.77
C GLU A 2 -10.96 26.88 36.18
N MET A 3 -11.11 25.58 36.42
CA MET A 3 -10.30 24.60 35.70
C MET A 3 -10.70 24.67 34.24
N ASN A 4 -9.71 24.90 33.38
CA ASN A 4 -9.85 25.02 31.94
C ASN A 4 -10.09 23.62 31.31
N ILE A 5 -11.18 22.97 31.70
CA ILE A 5 -11.51 21.57 31.39
C ILE A 5 -11.75 21.39 29.89
N ASP A 6 -12.38 22.35 29.23
CA ASP A 6 -12.67 22.29 27.79
C ASP A 6 -11.40 22.27 26.94
N HIS A 7 -10.38 23.04 27.32
CA HIS A 7 -9.10 23.05 26.62
C HIS A 7 -8.35 21.71 26.77
N HIS A 8 -8.42 21.08 27.95
CA HIS A 8 -7.80 19.77 28.19
C HIS A 8 -8.54 18.63 27.47
N ILE A 9 -9.87 18.68 27.41
CA ILE A 9 -10.68 17.67 26.69
C ILE A 9 -10.43 17.76 25.19
N SER A 10 -10.39 18.98 24.62
CA SER A 10 -10.11 19.19 23.21
C SER A 10 -8.66 18.86 22.83
N SER A 11 -7.66 19.19 23.68
CA SER A 11 -6.26 18.83 23.45
C SER A 11 -6.08 17.32 23.39
N ARG A 12 -6.63 16.62 24.37
CA ARG A 12 -6.54 15.15 24.43
C ARG A 12 -7.21 14.47 23.24
N PHE A 13 -8.34 15.00 22.76
CA PHE A 13 -8.98 14.47 21.57
C PHE A 13 -8.14 14.68 20.30
N ASN A 14 -7.54 15.86 20.14
CA ASN A 14 -6.61 16.11 19.03
C ASN A 14 -5.37 15.18 19.10
N GLU A 15 -4.84 14.94 20.30
CA GLU A 15 -3.75 13.97 20.51
C GLU A 15 -4.16 12.53 20.15
N GLU A 16 -5.40 12.13 20.46
CA GLU A 16 -5.96 10.82 20.08
C GLU A 16 -6.04 10.69 18.54
N LEU A 17 -6.50 11.73 17.84
CA LEU A 17 -6.57 11.78 16.37
C LEU A 17 -5.19 11.74 15.70
N GLU A 18 -4.23 12.51 16.21
CA GLU A 18 -2.86 12.49 15.72
C GLU A 18 -2.17 11.15 16.02
N GLY A 19 -2.53 10.51 17.13
CA GLY A 19 -2.06 9.19 17.50
C GLY A 19 -2.42 8.12 16.48
N ILE A 20 -3.69 8.02 16.07
CA ILE A 20 -4.13 7.04 15.07
C ILE A 20 -3.49 7.29 13.70
N ARG A 21 -3.34 8.57 13.31
CA ARG A 21 -2.68 8.96 12.05
C ARG A 21 -1.20 8.55 12.04
N THR A 22 -0.50 8.83 13.14
CA THR A 22 0.92 8.46 13.30
C THR A 22 1.12 6.95 13.24
N ARG A 23 0.24 6.17 13.89
CA ARG A 23 0.32 4.70 13.85
C ARG A 23 0.02 4.13 12.48
N ALA A 24 -0.95 4.69 11.75
CA ALA A 24 -1.19 4.31 10.36
C ALA A 24 0.04 4.54 9.47
N LEU A 25 0.73 5.68 9.62
CA LEU A 25 1.99 5.94 8.91
C LEU A 25 3.12 4.98 9.32
N GLN A 26 3.20 4.61 10.60
CA GLN A 26 4.17 3.61 11.08
C GLN A 26 3.90 2.22 10.48
N MET A 27 2.63 1.83 10.37
CA MET A 27 2.22 0.61 9.66
C MET A 27 2.58 0.70 8.17
N GLY A 28 2.35 1.85 7.54
CA GLY A 28 2.78 2.10 6.16
C GLY A 28 4.28 1.89 5.94
N GLY A 29 5.11 2.44 6.82
CA GLY A 29 6.56 2.22 6.77
C GLY A 29 6.98 0.75 6.99
N ALA A 30 6.20 -0.02 7.76
CA ALA A 30 6.44 -1.46 7.91
C ALA A 30 6.14 -2.22 6.61
N VAL A 31 5.06 -1.87 5.91
CA VAL A 31 4.70 -2.42 4.59
C VAL A 31 5.75 -2.06 3.54
N GLU A 32 6.18 -0.79 3.47
CA GLU A 32 7.26 -0.35 2.56
C GLU A 32 8.53 -1.19 2.77
N LYS A 33 8.92 -1.39 4.04
CA LYS A 33 10.09 -2.21 4.37
C LYS A 33 9.90 -3.68 3.96
N GLN A 34 8.72 -4.26 4.19
CA GLN A 34 8.43 -5.64 3.82
C GLN A 34 8.52 -5.83 2.30
N LEU A 35 7.95 -4.90 1.52
CA LEU A 35 8.03 -4.90 0.06
C LEU A 35 9.48 -4.75 -0.43
N ALA A 36 10.22 -3.78 0.11
CA ALA A 36 11.63 -3.57 -0.24
C ALA A 36 12.49 -4.82 0.05
N ASN A 37 12.26 -5.48 1.19
CA ASN A 37 12.92 -6.73 1.54
C ASN A 37 12.54 -7.86 0.57
N ALA A 38 11.28 -7.97 0.18
CA ALA A 38 10.82 -8.96 -0.80
C ALA A 38 11.51 -8.78 -2.16
N LEU A 39 11.59 -7.53 -2.65
CA LEU A 39 12.27 -7.20 -3.91
C LEU A 39 13.78 -7.43 -3.83
N ALA A 40 14.40 -7.11 -2.70
CA ALA A 40 15.82 -7.38 -2.46
C ALA A 40 16.11 -8.89 -2.43
N ALA A 41 15.21 -9.70 -1.85
CA ALA A 41 15.34 -11.16 -1.81
C ALA A 41 15.34 -11.76 -3.23
N ILE A 42 14.44 -11.30 -4.12
CA ILE A 42 14.42 -11.70 -5.53
C ILE A 42 15.74 -11.32 -6.22
N SER A 43 16.18 -10.07 -5.99
CA SER A 43 17.32 -9.49 -6.69
C SER A 43 18.65 -10.16 -6.33
N LYS A 44 18.83 -10.46 -5.05
CA LYS A 44 20.07 -11.04 -4.50
C LYS A 44 20.03 -12.57 -4.41
N GLY A 45 18.87 -13.19 -4.59
CA GLY A 45 18.67 -14.60 -4.31
C GLY A 45 18.84 -14.92 -2.83
N ASP A 46 18.39 -14.02 -1.95
CA ASP A 46 18.58 -14.14 -0.50
C ASP A 46 17.42 -14.91 0.13
N LEU A 47 17.67 -16.19 0.42
CA LEU A 47 16.68 -17.09 1.00
C LEU A 47 16.28 -16.70 2.43
N GLU A 48 17.21 -16.18 3.22
CA GLU A 48 16.93 -15.81 4.61
C GLU A 48 16.08 -14.55 4.67
N LEU A 49 16.37 -13.57 3.81
CA LEU A 49 15.54 -12.38 3.68
C LEU A 49 14.12 -12.71 3.19
N ALA A 50 13.99 -13.68 2.26
CA ALA A 50 12.68 -14.16 1.81
C ALA A 50 11.87 -14.80 2.94
N LYS A 51 12.51 -15.56 3.85
CA LYS A 51 11.85 -16.12 5.03
C LYS A 51 11.44 -15.04 6.02
N GLU A 52 12.32 -14.08 6.28
CA GLU A 52 12.02 -12.95 7.17
C GLU A 52 10.75 -12.21 6.73
N VAL A 53 10.61 -11.92 5.43
CA VAL A 53 9.42 -11.27 4.86
C VAL A 53 8.14 -12.06 5.12
N VAL A 54 8.21 -13.39 5.00
CA VAL A 54 7.06 -14.28 5.22
C VAL A 54 6.68 -14.34 6.69
N ASP A 55 7.69 -14.38 7.55
CA ASP A 55 7.53 -14.53 8.99
C ASP A 55 7.16 -13.21 9.67
N SER A 56 7.46 -12.03 9.09
CA SER A 56 7.18 -10.73 9.70
C SER A 56 5.76 -10.20 9.49
N ASP A 57 4.97 -10.86 8.64
CA ASP A 57 3.64 -10.42 8.20
C ASP A 57 2.63 -10.22 9.34
N TYR A 58 2.68 -11.10 10.36
CA TYR A 58 1.78 -11.01 11.52
C TYR A 58 1.90 -9.69 12.30
N LEU A 59 3.04 -8.99 12.18
CA LEU A 59 3.24 -7.70 12.84
C LEU A 59 2.33 -6.63 12.25
N ILE A 60 2.13 -6.64 10.92
CA ILE A 60 1.25 -5.70 10.23
C ILE A 60 -0.20 -5.98 10.61
N ASN A 61 -0.61 -7.26 10.67
CA ASN A 61 -1.95 -7.66 11.10
C ASN A 61 -2.23 -7.22 12.55
N ALA A 62 -1.23 -7.32 13.44
CA ALA A 62 -1.37 -6.84 14.81
C ALA A 62 -1.51 -5.31 14.88
N GLN A 63 -0.78 -4.57 14.03
CA GLN A 63 -0.91 -3.11 13.93
C GLN A 63 -2.30 -2.69 13.42
N GLU A 64 -2.83 -3.38 12.41
CA GLU A 64 -4.19 -3.12 11.89
C GLU A 64 -5.22 -3.21 13.02
N VAL A 65 -5.24 -4.33 13.74
CA VAL A 65 -6.18 -4.56 14.85
C VAL A 65 -6.04 -3.50 15.93
N GLU A 66 -4.80 -3.16 16.33
CA GLU A 66 -4.57 -2.13 17.36
C GLU A 66 -5.11 -0.75 16.92
N ILE A 67 -4.90 -0.37 15.66
CA ILE A 67 -5.33 0.93 15.15
C ILE A 67 -6.85 0.96 14.97
N ASP A 68 -7.46 -0.12 14.49
CA ASP A 68 -8.91 -0.22 14.34
C ASP A 68 -9.64 -0.14 15.69
N GLU A 69 -9.12 -0.82 16.72
CA GLU A 69 -9.65 -0.73 18.09
C GLU A 69 -9.59 0.72 18.62
N GLN A 70 -8.49 1.43 18.36
CA GLN A 70 -8.34 2.84 18.76
C GLN A 70 -9.34 3.73 18.02
N CYS A 71 -9.51 3.55 16.71
CA CYS A 71 -10.48 4.29 15.91
C CYS A 71 -11.91 4.05 16.42
N THR A 72 -12.29 2.79 16.65
CA THR A 72 -13.59 2.40 17.20
C THR A 72 -13.84 3.01 18.57
N LYS A 73 -12.83 3.01 19.45
CA LYS A 73 -12.93 3.63 20.77
C LYS A 73 -13.15 5.13 20.69
N ILE A 74 -12.45 5.82 19.78
CA ILE A 74 -12.64 7.25 19.56
C ILE A 74 -14.07 7.52 19.09
N LEU A 75 -14.59 6.76 18.11
CA LEU A 75 -15.96 6.89 17.61
C LEU A 75 -17.02 6.61 18.69
N ALA A 76 -16.77 5.66 19.59
CA ALA A 76 -17.72 5.27 20.62
C ALA A 76 -17.82 6.31 21.76
N ILE A 77 -16.71 6.97 22.10
CA ILE A 77 -16.61 7.85 23.27
C ILE A 77 -16.71 9.32 22.87
N ARG A 78 -16.33 9.66 21.65
CA ARG A 78 -16.32 11.03 21.12
C ARG A 78 -17.44 11.16 20.10
N GLN A 79 -18.06 12.33 20.02
CA GLN A 79 -18.98 12.69 18.94
C GLN A 79 -18.23 13.59 17.95
N PRO A 80 -17.36 13.03 17.09
CA PRO A 80 -16.45 13.81 16.24
C PRO A 80 -17.23 14.73 15.30
N ALA A 81 -16.64 15.90 15.03
CA ALA A 81 -17.14 16.76 13.97
C ALA A 81 -16.92 16.11 12.59
N ALA A 82 -17.53 16.67 11.55
CA ALA A 82 -17.50 16.08 10.21
C ALA A 82 -16.08 15.82 9.68
N ARG A 83 -15.13 16.73 9.94
CA ARG A 83 -13.73 16.57 9.52
C ARG A 83 -13.01 15.47 10.28
N ASP A 84 -13.21 15.39 11.59
CA ASP A 84 -12.57 14.38 12.45
C ASP A 84 -13.12 12.98 12.12
N LEU A 85 -14.43 12.88 11.86
CA LEU A 85 -15.04 11.65 11.41
C LEU A 85 -14.45 11.19 10.06
N ARG A 86 -14.24 12.11 9.10
CA ARG A 86 -13.56 11.77 7.85
C ARG A 86 -12.15 11.27 8.08
N LEU A 87 -11.38 11.90 8.97
CA LEU A 87 -10.03 11.44 9.32
C LEU A 87 -10.07 10.00 9.83
N ILE A 88 -10.94 9.70 10.80
CA ILE A 88 -11.05 8.36 11.38
C ILE A 88 -11.43 7.33 10.31
N ILE A 89 -12.41 7.63 9.46
CA ILE A 89 -12.83 6.74 8.37
C ILE A 89 -11.68 6.52 7.38
N THR A 90 -10.96 7.57 7.01
CA THR A 90 -9.80 7.48 6.13
C THR A 90 -8.71 6.61 6.75
N VAL A 91 -8.42 6.75 8.05
CA VAL A 91 -7.45 5.90 8.76
C VAL A 91 -7.87 4.42 8.71
N ILE A 92 -9.13 4.11 9.05
CA ILE A 92 -9.66 2.73 9.02
C ILE A 92 -9.49 2.11 7.62
N LYS A 93 -9.87 2.83 6.56
CA LYS A 93 -9.70 2.32 5.20
C LYS A 93 -8.24 2.14 4.81
N THR A 94 -7.39 3.08 5.22
CA THR A 94 -5.95 3.04 4.93
C THR A 94 -5.29 1.83 5.60
N ILE A 95 -5.56 1.54 6.87
CA ILE A 95 -4.96 0.39 7.55
C ILE A 95 -5.40 -0.95 6.95
N THR A 96 -6.66 -1.06 6.50
CA THR A 96 -7.12 -2.26 5.79
C THR A 96 -6.40 -2.43 4.46
N ASP A 97 -6.19 -1.35 3.69
CA ASP A 97 -5.41 -1.44 2.45
C ASP A 97 -3.92 -1.74 2.73
N LEU A 98 -3.35 -1.22 3.82
CA LEU A 98 -1.99 -1.53 4.25
C LEU A 98 -1.81 -2.99 4.68
N GLU A 99 -2.75 -3.58 5.42
CA GLU A 99 -2.72 -5.02 5.76
C GLU A 99 -2.67 -5.86 4.50
N ARG A 100 -3.54 -5.53 3.54
CA ARG A 100 -3.59 -6.24 2.26
C ARG A 100 -2.34 -6.04 1.42
N MET A 101 -1.70 -4.88 1.48
CA MET A 101 -0.40 -4.68 0.82
C MET A 101 0.68 -5.55 1.48
N GLY A 102 0.65 -5.71 2.81
CA GLY A 102 1.51 -6.64 3.54
C GLY A 102 1.34 -8.09 3.06
N ASP A 103 0.09 -8.56 2.94
CA ASP A 103 -0.26 -9.86 2.36
C ASP A 103 0.34 -10.05 0.95
N GLU A 104 0.24 -9.04 0.07
CA GLU A 104 0.80 -9.10 -1.28
C GLU A 104 2.34 -9.08 -1.27
N ALA A 105 2.97 -8.27 -0.41
CA ALA A 105 4.42 -8.26 -0.22
C ALA A 105 4.92 -9.63 0.30
N GLN A 106 4.16 -10.27 1.19
CA GLN A 106 4.42 -11.63 1.65
C GLN A 106 4.41 -12.64 0.51
N ARG A 107 3.47 -12.53 -0.45
CA ARG A 107 3.43 -13.39 -1.65
C ARG A 107 4.66 -13.19 -2.53
N VAL A 108 5.11 -11.95 -2.72
CA VAL A 108 6.35 -11.64 -3.43
C VAL A 108 7.55 -12.31 -2.73
N GLY A 109 7.60 -12.27 -1.39
CA GLY A 109 8.62 -12.97 -0.60
C GLY A 109 8.58 -14.50 -0.73
N ARG A 110 7.38 -15.12 -0.75
CA ARG A 110 7.22 -16.57 -0.99
C ARG A 110 7.75 -16.98 -2.36
N MET A 111 7.50 -16.17 -3.38
CA MET A 111 8.04 -16.42 -4.71
C MET A 111 9.56 -16.27 -4.74
N ALA A 112 10.12 -15.24 -4.09
CA ALA A 112 11.57 -15.10 -3.93
C ALA A 112 12.22 -16.36 -3.35
N LYS A 113 11.62 -16.92 -2.29
CA LYS A 113 12.05 -18.19 -1.68
C LYS A 113 12.05 -19.34 -2.69
N GLN A 114 10.93 -19.55 -3.39
CA GLN A 114 10.83 -20.62 -4.39
C GLN A 114 11.82 -20.45 -5.54
N LEU A 115 12.09 -19.21 -5.98
CA LEU A 115 13.04 -18.94 -7.05
C LEU A 115 14.46 -19.40 -6.68
N VAL A 116 14.87 -19.15 -5.44
CA VAL A 116 16.17 -19.56 -4.91
C VAL A 116 16.24 -21.07 -4.76
N GLU A 117 15.21 -21.70 -4.20
CA GLU A 117 15.15 -23.17 -4.00
C GLU A 117 15.24 -23.94 -5.33
N HIS A 118 14.65 -23.41 -6.41
CA HIS A 118 14.66 -24.05 -7.74
C HIS A 118 15.82 -23.58 -8.64
N SER A 119 16.72 -22.73 -8.14
CA SER A 119 17.89 -22.22 -8.89
C SER A 119 17.54 -21.60 -10.26
N TYR A 120 16.43 -20.85 -10.32
CA TYR A 120 16.04 -20.22 -11.58
C TYR A 120 16.98 -19.06 -11.97
N PRO A 121 17.36 -18.89 -13.26
CA PRO A 121 18.28 -17.84 -13.67
C PRO A 121 17.75 -16.42 -13.41
N SER A 122 18.54 -15.61 -12.70
CA SER A 122 18.16 -14.25 -12.24
C SER A 122 17.86 -13.24 -13.36
N LYS A 123 18.36 -13.50 -14.58
CA LYS A 123 18.21 -12.63 -15.76
C LYS A 123 16.77 -12.43 -16.23
N HIS A 124 15.85 -13.31 -15.81
CA HIS A 124 14.42 -13.23 -16.17
C HIS A 124 13.58 -12.37 -15.21
N PHE A 125 14.17 -11.82 -14.14
CA PHE A 125 13.42 -11.05 -13.13
C PHE A 125 13.60 -9.53 -13.22
N GLN A 126 14.32 -9.02 -14.22
CA GLN A 126 14.53 -7.57 -14.34
C GLN A 126 13.20 -6.81 -14.46
N GLN A 127 12.21 -7.39 -15.14
CA GLN A 127 10.90 -6.77 -15.32
C GLN A 127 10.12 -6.67 -14.01
N ILE A 128 10.15 -7.73 -13.19
CA ILE A 128 9.55 -7.72 -11.85
C ILE A 128 10.23 -6.70 -10.94
N ARG A 129 11.57 -6.56 -11.04
CA ARG A 129 12.30 -5.54 -10.30
C ARG A 129 11.84 -4.14 -10.69
N ASN A 130 11.77 -3.86 -11.99
CA ASN A 130 11.33 -2.54 -12.48
C ASN A 130 9.91 -2.21 -12.00
N LEU A 131 8.96 -3.15 -12.15
CA LEU A 131 7.59 -3.00 -11.66
C LEU A 131 7.57 -2.79 -10.15
N GLY A 132 8.37 -3.57 -9.41
CA GLY A 132 8.48 -3.47 -7.95
C GLY A 132 9.03 -2.12 -7.48
N ASP A 133 10.07 -1.61 -8.13
CA ASP A 133 10.67 -0.31 -7.83
C ASP A 133 9.70 0.85 -8.18
N HIS A 134 8.85 0.66 -9.20
CA HIS A 134 7.80 1.62 -9.53
C HIS A 134 6.71 1.62 -8.44
N VAL A 135 6.13 0.45 -8.15
CA VAL A 135 5.09 0.29 -7.13
C VAL A 135 5.57 0.72 -5.75
N SER A 136 6.83 0.44 -5.39
CA SER A 136 7.40 0.88 -4.11
C SER A 136 7.48 2.40 -3.98
N ARG A 137 7.77 3.11 -5.09
CA ARG A 137 7.73 4.58 -5.11
C ARG A 137 6.30 5.10 -5.03
N MET A 138 5.39 4.47 -5.77
CA MET A 138 3.98 4.85 -5.75
C MET A 138 3.34 4.69 -4.36
N LEU A 139 3.71 3.64 -3.62
CA LEU A 139 3.34 3.47 -2.22
C LEU A 139 3.90 4.58 -1.33
N HIS A 140 5.18 4.90 -1.50
CA HIS A 140 5.84 5.97 -0.77
C HIS A 140 5.14 7.33 -0.97
N ASP A 141 4.87 7.66 -2.23
CA ASP A 141 4.25 8.92 -2.62
C ASP A 141 2.81 9.01 -2.08
N ALA A 142 2.06 7.90 -2.08
CA ALA A 142 0.73 7.84 -1.47
C ALA A 142 0.76 8.07 0.06
N LEU A 143 1.76 7.51 0.75
CA LEU A 143 1.95 7.70 2.18
C LEU A 143 2.42 9.12 2.53
N ASP A 144 3.29 9.73 1.74
CA ASP A 144 3.71 11.14 1.93
C ASP A 144 2.53 12.10 1.68
N ALA A 145 1.74 11.85 0.63
CA ALA A 145 0.50 12.58 0.36
C ALA A 145 -0.48 12.47 1.54
N PHE A 146 -0.64 11.27 2.11
CA PHE A 146 -1.46 11.05 3.30
C PHE A 146 -0.93 11.78 4.53
N ALA A 147 0.38 11.71 4.79
CA ALA A 147 1.01 12.38 5.94
C ALA A 147 0.85 13.90 5.88
N ARG A 148 1.04 14.48 4.68
CA ARG A 148 0.98 15.93 4.45
C ARG A 148 -0.41 16.44 4.14
N THR A 149 -1.36 15.54 3.90
CA THR A 149 -2.71 15.91 3.46
C THR A 149 -2.65 16.69 2.14
N ASP A 150 -1.76 16.26 1.24
CA ASP A 150 -1.43 16.94 -0.01
C ASP A 150 -2.26 16.33 -1.15
N ILE A 151 -3.19 17.13 -1.69
CA ILE A 151 -4.07 16.71 -2.80
C ILE A 151 -3.27 16.58 -4.09
N ASP A 152 -2.35 17.51 -4.35
CA ASP A 152 -1.63 17.54 -5.63
C ASP A 152 -0.71 16.33 -5.74
N ALA A 153 -0.05 15.97 -4.63
CA ALA A 153 0.71 14.72 -4.54
C ALA A 153 -0.19 13.49 -4.70
N ALA A 154 -1.38 13.48 -4.09
CA ALA A 154 -2.32 12.37 -4.27
C ALA A 154 -2.77 12.21 -5.73
N LEU A 155 -3.04 13.30 -6.45
CA LEU A 155 -3.41 13.24 -7.86
C LEU A 155 -2.29 12.68 -8.75
N GLN A 156 -1.02 12.98 -8.43
CA GLN A 156 0.12 12.42 -9.14
C GLN A 156 0.19 10.88 -8.99
N VAL A 157 -0.13 10.35 -7.80
CA VAL A 157 -0.19 8.89 -7.58
C VAL A 157 -1.24 8.24 -8.50
N LEU A 158 -2.41 8.87 -8.67
CA LEU A 158 -3.46 8.37 -9.56
C LEU A 158 -3.02 8.35 -11.03
N GLU A 159 -2.14 9.25 -11.45
CA GLU A 159 -1.58 9.25 -12.80
C GLU A 159 -0.54 8.14 -13.02
N GLU A 160 0.26 7.81 -12.00
CA GLU A 160 1.27 6.74 -12.08
C GLU A 160 0.65 5.34 -12.12
N ASP A 161 -0.53 5.14 -11.52
CA ASP A 161 -1.28 3.88 -11.52
C ASP A 161 -1.49 3.33 -12.95
N GLN A 162 -1.85 4.20 -13.90
CA GLN A 162 -2.01 3.83 -15.30
C GLN A 162 -0.72 3.32 -15.96
N ARG A 163 0.44 3.78 -15.48
CA ARG A 163 1.74 3.32 -15.99
C ARG A 163 2.10 1.96 -15.39
N VAL A 164 1.82 1.74 -14.12
CA VAL A 164 1.97 0.43 -13.45
C VAL A 164 1.13 -0.64 -14.16
N ASP A 165 -0.12 -0.33 -14.51
CA ASP A 165 -1.00 -1.21 -15.28
C ASP A 165 -0.41 -1.61 -16.64
N GLN A 166 0.14 -0.64 -17.37
CA GLN A 166 0.75 -0.88 -18.68
C GLN A 166 2.01 -1.75 -18.58
N GLU A 167 2.82 -1.54 -17.54
CA GLU A 167 3.98 -2.37 -17.25
C GLU A 167 3.56 -3.80 -16.90
N TYR A 168 2.57 -3.97 -16.03
CA TYR A 168 2.00 -5.26 -15.67
C TYR A 168 1.51 -6.02 -16.91
N GLU A 169 0.67 -5.39 -17.74
CA GLU A 169 0.15 -5.95 -18.99
C GLU A 169 1.26 -6.38 -19.96
N THR A 170 2.35 -5.60 -20.03
CA THR A 170 3.50 -5.91 -20.86
C THR A 170 4.23 -7.17 -20.36
N ILE A 171 4.40 -7.30 -19.04
CA ILE A 171 4.99 -8.49 -18.41
C ILE A 171 4.13 -9.72 -18.69
N MET A 172 2.81 -9.61 -18.56
CA MET A 172 1.87 -10.70 -18.82
C MET A 172 2.01 -11.25 -20.24
N ARG A 173 2.03 -10.37 -21.24
CA ARG A 173 2.19 -10.77 -22.66
C ARG A 173 3.51 -11.50 -22.90
N GLN A 174 4.60 -11.00 -22.32
CA GLN A 174 5.93 -11.63 -22.44
C GLN A 174 5.98 -13.01 -21.80
N LEU A 175 5.40 -13.17 -20.61
CA LEU A 175 5.31 -14.47 -19.94
C LEU A 175 4.51 -15.49 -20.76
N ILE A 176 3.41 -15.06 -21.39
CA ILE A 176 2.63 -15.90 -22.30
C ILE A 176 3.48 -16.36 -23.48
N THR A 177 4.23 -15.45 -24.11
CA THR A 177 5.15 -15.82 -25.20
C THR A 177 6.19 -16.85 -24.75
N PHE A 178 6.82 -16.67 -23.59
CA PHE A 178 7.79 -17.65 -23.07
C PHE A 178 7.16 -19.02 -22.80
N MET A 179 5.92 -19.06 -22.30
CA MET A 179 5.19 -20.32 -22.09
C MET A 179 4.86 -21.04 -23.41
N MET A 180 4.58 -20.28 -24.48
CA MET A 180 4.32 -20.83 -25.82
C MET A 180 5.60 -21.35 -26.49
N GLU A 181 6.73 -20.66 -26.29
CA GLU A 181 8.04 -21.06 -26.83
C GLU A 181 8.60 -22.30 -26.15
N ASP A 182 8.49 -22.40 -24.82
CA ASP A 182 8.92 -23.57 -24.04
C ASP A 182 7.89 -23.92 -22.95
N PRO A 183 7.05 -24.96 -23.16
CA PRO A 183 6.08 -25.41 -22.17
C PRO A 183 6.70 -25.86 -20.84
N ARG A 184 8.00 -26.18 -20.80
CA ARG A 184 8.70 -26.52 -19.54
C ARG A 184 8.90 -25.30 -18.65
N SER A 185 8.80 -24.09 -19.22
CA SER A 185 8.91 -22.83 -18.49
C SER A 185 7.62 -22.44 -17.74
N ILE A 186 6.48 -23.09 -18.03
CA ILE A 186 5.17 -22.75 -17.47
C ILE A 186 5.18 -22.61 -15.94
N PRO A 187 5.71 -23.57 -15.15
CA PRO A 187 5.69 -23.44 -13.69
C PRO A 187 6.38 -22.17 -13.21
N ARG A 188 7.55 -21.85 -13.75
CA ARG A 188 8.30 -20.63 -13.42
C ARG A 188 7.55 -19.37 -13.86
N SER A 189 6.99 -19.37 -15.06
CA SER A 189 6.26 -18.21 -15.58
C SER A 189 5.00 -17.91 -14.75
N LEU A 190 4.33 -18.95 -14.22
CA LEU A 190 3.23 -18.78 -13.29
C LEU A 190 3.69 -18.11 -11.99
N GLU A 191 4.81 -18.53 -11.39
CA GLU A 191 5.30 -17.87 -10.16
C GLU A 191 5.62 -16.38 -10.37
N ILE A 192 6.24 -16.06 -11.51
CA ILE A 192 6.51 -14.66 -11.89
C ILE A 192 5.20 -13.89 -12.07
N MET A 193 4.21 -14.49 -12.72
CA MET A 193 2.90 -13.89 -12.97
C MET A 193 2.15 -13.57 -11.67
N TRP A 194 2.19 -14.46 -10.68
CA TRP A 194 1.56 -14.23 -9.38
C TRP A 194 2.20 -13.07 -8.63
N SER A 195 3.51 -12.89 -8.82
CA SER A 195 4.28 -11.81 -8.21
C SER A 195 4.04 -10.48 -8.90
N ALA A 196 3.97 -10.48 -10.24
CA ALA A 196 3.55 -9.30 -10.99
C ALA A 196 2.15 -8.86 -10.58
N ARG A 197 1.22 -9.81 -10.39
CA ARG A 197 -0.15 -9.52 -9.92
C ARG A 197 -0.16 -8.99 -8.49
N ALA A 198 0.68 -9.52 -7.60
CA ALA A 198 0.81 -9.00 -6.24
C ALA A 198 1.30 -7.54 -6.23
N LEU A 199 2.27 -7.21 -7.09
CA LEU A 199 2.78 -5.85 -7.25
C LEU A 199 1.71 -4.90 -7.82
N GLU A 200 0.96 -5.30 -8.85
CA GLU A 200 -0.18 -4.53 -9.37
C GLU A 200 -1.21 -4.25 -8.27
N ARG A 201 -1.58 -5.25 -7.48
CA ARG A 201 -2.51 -5.07 -6.34
C ARG A 201 -1.99 -4.12 -5.26
N ILE A 202 -0.67 -4.00 -5.08
CA ILE A 202 -0.11 -2.99 -4.18
C ILE A 202 -0.26 -1.60 -4.82
N GLY A 203 0.00 -1.48 -6.13
CA GLY A 203 -0.27 -0.27 -6.91
C GLY A 203 -1.72 0.20 -6.75
N ASP A 204 -2.70 -0.65 -7.05
CA ASP A 204 -4.13 -0.35 -6.90
C ASP A 204 -4.47 0.20 -5.50
N ARG A 205 -3.85 -0.36 -4.46
CA ARG A 205 -4.10 0.07 -3.08
C ARG A 205 -3.40 1.39 -2.75
N SER A 206 -2.26 1.68 -3.37
CA SER A 206 -1.62 3.00 -3.24
C SER A 206 -2.49 4.07 -3.89
N CYS A 207 -3.12 3.75 -5.02
CA CYS A 207 -4.15 4.56 -5.67
C CYS A 207 -5.34 4.81 -4.71
N ASN A 208 -5.88 3.77 -4.07
CA ASN A 208 -6.94 3.91 -3.05
C ASN A 208 -6.55 4.88 -1.91
N ILE A 209 -5.32 4.75 -1.39
CA ILE A 209 -4.84 5.63 -0.30
C ILE A 209 -4.85 7.10 -0.77
N ALA A 210 -4.38 7.37 -1.99
CA ALA A 210 -4.43 8.71 -2.58
C ALA A 210 -5.86 9.24 -2.73
N GLU A 211 -6.82 8.42 -3.17
CA GLU A 211 -8.24 8.80 -3.21
C GLU A 211 -8.79 9.14 -1.82
N TYR A 212 -8.36 8.42 -0.79
CA TYR A 212 -8.77 8.70 0.59
C TYR A 212 -8.25 10.04 1.10
N VAL A 213 -7.09 10.51 0.62
CA VAL A 213 -6.58 11.87 0.90
C VAL A 213 -7.52 12.90 0.31
N VAL A 214 -7.91 12.75 -0.95
CA VAL A 214 -8.86 13.66 -1.62
C VAL A 214 -10.18 13.70 -0.86
N TYR A 215 -10.71 12.54 -0.49
CA TYR A 215 -11.93 12.43 0.32
C TYR A 215 -11.79 13.14 1.67
N PHE A 216 -10.69 12.94 2.38
CA PHE A 216 -10.46 13.56 3.67
C PHE A 216 -10.52 15.10 3.58
N VAL A 217 -9.81 15.68 2.60
CA VAL A 217 -9.70 17.13 2.45
C VAL A 217 -10.97 17.76 1.86
N ARG A 218 -11.47 17.22 0.74
CA ARG A 218 -12.56 17.83 -0.03
C ARG A 218 -13.94 17.29 0.34
N GLY A 219 -14.02 16.16 1.05
CA GLY A 219 -15.28 15.49 1.37
C GLY A 219 -15.99 14.89 0.15
N ARG A 220 -15.28 14.77 -0.98
CA ARG A 220 -15.80 14.20 -2.23
C ARG A 220 -15.18 12.84 -2.47
N ASP A 221 -16.02 11.91 -2.91
CA ASP A 221 -15.59 10.60 -3.34
C ASP A 221 -15.29 10.67 -4.84
N ILE A 222 -14.02 10.46 -5.22
CA ILE A 222 -13.56 10.51 -6.61
C ILE A 222 -13.36 9.12 -7.20
N ARG A 223 -13.72 8.06 -6.46
CA ARG A 223 -13.58 6.68 -6.93
C ARG A 223 -14.37 6.47 -8.21
N HIS A 224 -13.79 5.72 -9.15
CA HIS A 224 -14.37 5.42 -10.46
C HIS A 224 -14.72 6.67 -11.31
N THR A 225 -14.13 7.82 -11.01
CA THR A 225 -14.28 9.07 -11.77
C THR A 225 -13.08 9.24 -12.70
N GLN A 226 -13.27 9.76 -13.91
CA GLN A 226 -12.12 10.01 -14.79
C GLN A 226 -11.26 11.14 -14.21
N LEU A 227 -9.94 11.01 -14.30
CA LEU A 227 -8.97 12.03 -13.82
C LEU A 227 -9.28 13.44 -14.35
N SER A 228 -9.76 13.55 -15.59
CA SER A 228 -10.21 14.82 -16.20
C SER A 228 -11.35 15.48 -15.43
N ASP A 229 -12.32 14.68 -14.96
CA ASP A 229 -13.49 15.18 -14.23
C ASP A 229 -13.14 15.53 -12.78
N VAL A 230 -12.06 14.94 -12.25
CA VAL A 230 -11.52 15.26 -10.92
C VAL A 230 -10.83 16.63 -10.95
N GLN A 231 -10.01 16.92 -11.98
CA GLN A 231 -9.32 18.21 -12.11
C GLN A 231 -10.29 19.38 -12.31
N ASP A 232 -11.30 19.23 -13.17
CA ASP A 232 -12.32 20.27 -13.43
C ASP A 232 -13.23 20.55 -12.21
N GLY A 233 -13.34 19.59 -11.29
CA GLY A 233 -14.13 19.73 -10.06
C GLY A 233 -13.37 20.28 -8.85
N LEU A 234 -12.06 20.48 -8.97
CA LEU A 234 -11.17 20.93 -7.88
C LEU A 234 -10.92 22.45 -7.85
N ASP A 235 -11.25 23.14 -8.94
CA ASP A 235 -11.33 24.61 -9.06
C ASP A 235 -12.65 25.18 -8.48
#